data_AF-A0A382VFD0-F1
#
_entry.id   AF-A0A382VFD0-F1
#
_cell.length_a   1.000
_cell.length_b   1.000
_cell.length_c   1.000
_cell.angle_alpha   90.00
_cell.angle_beta   90.00
_cell.angle_gamma   90.00
#
_symmetry.space_group_name_H-M   'P 1'
#
loop_
_entity.id
_entity.type
_entity.pdbx_description
1 polymer ?
#
loop_
_entity_poly.entity_id
_entity_poly.type
_entity_poly.pdbx_seq_one_letter_code
_entity_poly.pdbx_strand_id
1 'polypeptide(L)'
;RKMRKGTVLAIMNRSVNETLPRTVLTSVTTLLVVLTLLFAGGEIIKGFAIALLIGVLIGTYSSIFVASPAVLVLGISREDMLPVAKEEAGPEGDPAP
;
A
#
# COMPACT_ATOMS: atom_id res chain seq x y z
N ARG A 1 14.74 15.20 14.19
CA ARG A 1 14.72 14.59 15.55
C ARG A 1 13.31 14.43 16.18
N LYS A 2 12.20 14.55 15.44
CA LYS A 2 10.82 14.42 16.00
C LYS A 2 10.20 13.01 15.91
N MET A 3 10.87 12.06 15.23
CA MET A 3 10.36 10.69 15.02
C MET A 3 10.57 9.72 16.19
N ARG A 4 11.16 10.16 17.31
CA ARG A 4 11.59 9.25 18.39
C ARG A 4 10.56 9.04 19.52
N LYS A 5 9.36 9.66 19.46
CA LYS A 5 8.39 9.68 20.58
C LYS A 5 6.90 9.73 20.15
N GLY A 6 6.50 9.05 19.07
CA GLY A 6 5.08 8.89 18.71
C GLY A 6 4.59 7.48 19.06
N THR A 7 3.35 7.34 19.56
CA THR A 7 2.68 6.03 19.68
C THR A 7 2.54 5.40 18.29
N VAL A 8 2.44 4.06 18.20
CA VAL A 8 2.27 3.33 16.93
C VAL A 8 1.09 3.92 16.13
N LEU A 9 -0.01 4.21 16.82
CA LEU A 9 -1.18 4.92 16.28
C LEU A 9 -0.85 6.28 15.65
N ALA A 10 -0.05 7.12 16.34
CA ALA A 10 0.31 8.44 15.84
C ALA A 10 1.20 8.39 14.60
N ILE A 11 2.10 7.40 14.54
CA ILE A 11 2.97 7.17 13.38
C ILE A 11 2.14 6.66 12.21
N MET A 12 1.31 5.63 12.41
CA MET A 12 0.44 5.08 11.38
C MET A 12 -0.53 6.11 10.81
N ASN A 13 -1.23 6.85 11.66
CA ASN A 13 -2.18 7.89 11.20
C ASN A 13 -1.46 8.95 10.35
N ARG A 14 -0.24 9.32 10.72
CA ARG A 14 0.56 10.25 9.93
C ARG A 14 0.99 9.65 8.59
N SER A 15 1.47 8.41 8.57
CA SER A 15 1.85 7.72 7.33
C SER A 15 0.67 7.53 6.37
N VAL A 16 -0.52 7.21 6.89
CA VAL A 16 -1.75 7.13 6.09
C VAL A 16 -2.06 8.50 5.49
N ASN A 17 -2.06 9.57 6.27
CA ASN A 17 -2.32 10.92 5.75
C ASN A 17 -1.28 11.42 4.74
N GLU A 18 -0.01 11.02 4.85
CA GLU A 18 1.04 11.39 3.89
C GLU A 18 0.93 10.61 2.56
N THR A 19 0.36 9.41 2.58
CA THR A 19 0.20 8.56 1.38
C THR A 19 -1.15 8.72 0.69
N LEU A 20 -2.19 9.05 1.46
CA LEU A 20 -3.57 9.21 0.99
C LEU A 20 -3.72 10.11 -0.25
N PRO A 21 -3.07 11.29 -0.37
CA PRO A 21 -3.19 12.11 -1.58
C PRO A 21 -2.72 11.38 -2.85
N ARG A 22 -1.64 10.60 -2.74
CA ARG A 22 -1.14 9.80 -3.86
C ARG A 22 -2.08 8.65 -4.19
N THR A 23 -2.58 7.94 -3.18
CA THR A 23 -3.52 6.82 -3.37
C THR A 23 -4.84 7.28 -3.97
N VAL A 24 -5.36 8.43 -3.53
CA VAL A 24 -6.57 9.03 -4.09
C VAL A 24 -6.33 9.47 -5.53
N LEU A 25 -5.21 10.16 -5.80
CA LEU A 25 -4.88 10.60 -7.16
C LEU A 25 -4.79 9.41 -8.13
N THR A 26 -4.04 8.36 -7.78
CA THR A 26 -3.90 7.18 -8.64
C THR A 26 -5.23 6.45 -8.80
N SER A 27 -6.04 6.33 -7.74
CA SER A 27 -7.35 5.67 -7.84
C SER A 27 -8.30 6.45 -8.73
N VAL A 28 -8.34 7.77 -8.61
CA VAL A 28 -9.18 8.65 -9.44
C VAL A 28 -8.76 8.57 -10.90
N THR A 29 -7.46 8.67 -11.20
CA THR A 29 -6.99 8.57 -12.60
C THR A 29 -7.28 7.20 -13.20
N THR A 30 -7.12 6.13 -12.41
CA THR A 30 -7.48 4.77 -12.86
C THR A 30 -8.98 4.65 -13.10
N LEU A 31 -9.82 5.21 -12.23
CA LEU A 31 -11.27 5.25 -12.42
C LEU A 31 -11.66 6.00 -13.70
N LEU A 32 -11.03 7.14 -14.01
CA LEU A 32 -11.27 7.86 -15.26
C LEU A 32 -10.97 7.00 -16.49
N VAL A 33 -9.86 6.27 -16.48
CA VAL A 33 -9.50 5.34 -17.56
C VAL A 33 -10.54 4.21 -17.66
N VAL A 34 -10.90 3.58 -16.54
CA VAL A 34 -11.88 2.48 -16.53
C VAL A 34 -13.26 2.94 -17.00
N LEU A 35 -13.70 4.14 -16.60
CA LEU A 35 -14.95 4.74 -17.09
C LEU A 35 -14.89 4.94 -18.61
N THR A 36 -13.76 5.41 -19.14
CA THR A 36 -13.58 5.55 -20.58
C THR A 36 -13.68 4.19 -21.28
N LEU A 37 -13.06 3.13 -20.72
CA LEU A 37 -13.17 1.78 -21.26
C LEU A 37 -14.61 1.22 -21.20
N LEU A 38 -15.39 1.57 -20.16
CA LEU A 38 -16.79 1.13 -20.04
C LEU A 38 -17.71 1.77 -21.07
N PHE A 39 -17.53 3.07 -21.35
CA PHE A 39 -18.39 3.81 -22.26
C PHE A 39 -17.91 3.77 -23.72
N ALA A 40 -16.60 3.81 -23.96
CA ALA A 40 -15.98 3.92 -25.28
C ALA A 40 -15.24 2.66 -25.74
N GLY A 41 -15.10 1.63 -24.89
CA GLY A 41 -14.30 0.44 -25.19
C GLY A 41 -14.97 -0.63 -26.06
N GLY A 42 -16.29 -0.58 -26.24
CA GLY A 42 -17.05 -1.60 -26.96
C GLY A 42 -17.29 -2.89 -26.16
N GLU A 43 -18.04 -3.84 -26.74
CA GLU A 43 -18.54 -5.03 -26.02
C GLU A 43 -17.42 -6.01 -25.59
N ILE A 44 -16.36 -6.13 -26.39
CA ILE A 44 -15.29 -7.11 -26.16
C ILE A 44 -14.58 -6.88 -24.83
N ILE A 45 -14.32 -5.62 -24.47
CA ILE A 45 -13.57 -5.27 -23.24
C ILE A 45 -14.47 -4.81 -22.09
N LYS A 46 -15.79 -4.76 -22.29
CA LYS A 46 -16.74 -4.32 -21.27
C LYS A 46 -16.69 -5.18 -20.01
N GLY A 47 -16.62 -6.51 -20.16
CA GLY A 47 -16.49 -7.44 -19.03
C GLY A 47 -15.21 -7.21 -18.22
N PHE A 48 -14.09 -6.98 -18.92
CA PHE A 48 -12.81 -6.64 -18.29
C PHE A 48 -12.86 -5.29 -17.56
N ALA A 49 -13.45 -4.27 -18.18
CA ALA A 49 -13.58 -2.95 -17.57
C ALA A 49 -14.47 -2.96 -16.32
N ILE A 50 -15.54 -3.78 -16.28
CA ILE A 50 -16.37 -3.98 -15.08
C ILE A 50 -15.56 -4.64 -13.97
N ALA A 51 -14.78 -5.68 -14.28
CA ALA A 51 -13.92 -6.35 -13.31
C ALA A 51 -12.87 -5.38 -12.72
N LEU A 52 -12.25 -4.55 -13.57
CA LEU A 52 -11.33 -3.50 -13.13
C LEU A 52 -12.01 -2.46 -12.24
N LEU A 53 -13.22 -2.01 -12.59
CA LEU A 53 -13.97 -1.04 -11.81
C LEU A 53 -14.20 -1.54 -10.38
N ILE A 54 -14.69 -2.77 -10.26
CA ILE A 54 -14.96 -3.40 -8.97
C ILE A 54 -13.65 -3.58 -8.19
N GLY A 55 -12.59 -4.07 -8.85
CA GLY A 55 -11.27 -4.29 -8.22
C GLY A 55 -10.66 -3.01 -7.66
N VAL A 56 -10.69 -1.91 -8.42
CA VAL A 56 -10.16 -0.61 -7.98
C VAL A 56 -10.98 -0.07 -6.81
N LEU A 57 -12.31 -0.12 -6.87
CA LEU A 57 -13.17 0.38 -5.78
C LEU A 57 -12.93 -0.38 -4.46
N ILE A 58 -12.91 -1.71 -4.52
CA ILE A 58 -12.68 -2.56 -3.34
C ILE A 58 -11.24 -2.42 -2.85
N GLY A 59 -10.26 -2.43 -3.75
CA GLY A 59 -8.83 -2.36 -3.40
C GLY A 59 -8.44 -1.03 -2.76
N THR A 60 -8.90 0.09 -3.30
CA THR A 60 -8.61 1.42 -2.75
C THR A 60 -9.25 1.60 -1.37
N TYR A 61 -10.51 1.20 -1.20
CA TYR A 61 -11.19 1.30 0.09
C TYR A 61 -10.57 0.36 1.14
N SER A 62 -10.32 -0.90 0.77
CA SER A 62 -9.78 -1.93 1.67
C SER A 62 -8.37 -1.57 2.16
N SER A 63 -7.48 -1.15 1.26
CA SER A 63 -6.09 -0.85 1.63
C SER A 63 -5.96 0.33 2.59
N ILE A 64 -6.83 1.35 2.52
CA ILE A 64 -6.77 2.53 3.38
C ILE A 64 -7.49 2.27 4.72
N PHE A 65 -8.73 1.77 4.65
CA PHE A 65 -9.64 1.72 5.79
C PHE A 65 -9.68 0.39 6.52
N VAL A 66 -9.26 -0.72 5.90
CA VAL A 66 -9.28 -2.05 6.53
C VAL A 66 -7.87 -2.45 6.98
N ALA A 67 -6.85 -2.26 6.15
CA ALA A 67 -5.48 -2.65 6.48
C ALA A 67 -4.90 -1.86 7.68
N SER A 68 -5.14 -0.54 7.73
CA SER A 68 -4.65 0.33 8.80
C SER A 68 -5.14 -0.09 10.21
N PRO A 69 -6.44 -0.30 10.46
CA PRO A 69 -6.91 -0.81 11.75
C PRO A 69 -6.62 -2.29 11.97
N ALA A 70 -6.54 -3.12 10.92
CA ALA A 70 -6.18 -4.54 11.08
C ALA A 70 -4.79 -4.71 11.73
N VAL A 71 -3.82 -3.89 11.33
CA VAL A 71 -2.47 -3.84 11.92
C VAL A 71 -2.51 -3.44 13.39
N LEU A 72 -3.42 -2.53 13.78
CA LEU A 72 -3.59 -2.11 15.17
C LEU A 72 -4.21 -3.20 16.04
N VAL A 73 -5.16 -3.98 15.49
CA VAL A 73 -5.81 -5.10 16.19
C VAL A 73 -4.84 -6.27 16.38
N LEU A 74 -3.91 -6.49 15.45
CA LEU A 74 -2.88 -7.53 15.55
C LEU A 74 -1.81 -7.22 16.63
N GLY A 75 -1.88 -6.08 17.31
CA GLY A 75 -1.01 -5.77 18.45
C GLY A 75 0.46 -5.58 18.07
N ILE A 76 0.75 -5.25 16.81
CA ILE A 76 2.11 -5.03 16.30
C ILE A 76 2.83 -4.04 17.21
N SER A 77 3.88 -4.53 17.84
CA SER A 77 4.68 -3.76 18.79
C SER A 77 5.81 -3.07 18.04
N ARG A 78 6.37 -2.01 18.63
CA ARG A 78 7.41 -1.19 17.99
C ARG A 78 8.68 -2.02 17.71
N GLU A 79 8.90 -3.08 18.47
CA GLU A 79 9.97 -4.05 18.26
C GLU A 79 9.82 -4.83 16.93
N ASP A 80 8.60 -5.14 16.50
CA ASP A 80 8.35 -5.90 15.25
C ASP A 80 8.54 -5.05 13.98
N MET A 81 8.53 -3.72 14.14
CA MET A 81 8.78 -2.76 13.06
C MET A 81 10.26 -2.37 12.94
N LEU A 82 11.12 -2.87 13.81
CA LEU A 82 12.57 -2.75 13.63
C LEU A 82 12.97 -3.65 12.47
N PRO A 83 13.79 -3.15 11.53
CA PRO A 83 14.32 -4.02 10.48
C PRO A 83 15.12 -5.12 11.17
N VAL A 84 14.62 -6.36 11.11
CA VAL A 84 15.43 -7.55 11.39
C VAL A 84 16.60 -7.43 10.44
N ALA A 85 17.81 -7.28 10.98
CA ALA A 85 19.02 -7.20 10.20
C ALA A 85 18.98 -8.38 9.23
N LYS A 86 18.75 -8.08 7.96
CA LYS A 86 18.90 -9.05 6.90
C LYS A 86 20.32 -9.53 7.06
N GLU A 87 20.48 -10.80 7.41
CA GLU A 87 21.74 -11.50 7.45
C GLU A 87 22.20 -11.66 5.99
N GLU A 88 22.67 -10.55 5.42
CA GLU A 88 23.47 -10.49 4.20
C GLU A 88 24.83 -9.91 4.61
N ALA A 89 25.50 -10.66 5.50
CA ALA A 89 26.92 -10.56 5.74
C ALA A 89 27.51 -11.96 5.63
N GLY A 90 27.55 -12.46 4.39
CA GLY A 90 28.50 -13.51 4.00
C GLY A 90 29.47 -12.89 3.00
N PRO A 91 30.67 -12.45 3.41
CA PRO A 91 31.68 -11.99 2.46
C PRO A 91 32.04 -13.17 1.57
N GLU A 92 31.72 -13.06 0.29
CA GLU A 92 32.23 -13.95 -0.74
C GLU A 92 33.75 -13.82 -0.73
N GLY A 93 34.38 -14.95 -0.37
CA GLY A 93 35.75 -14.99 0.14
C GLY A 93 36.80 -14.50 -0.83
N ASP A 94 37.71 -13.68 -0.30
CA ASP A 94 39.07 -13.60 -0.79
C ASP A 94 39.89 -14.63 0.00
N PRO A 95 40.41 -15.72 -0.62
CA PRO A 95 41.23 -16.67 0.09
C PRO A 95 42.67 -16.13 0.16
N ALA A 96 43.09 -15.69 1.35
CA ALA A 96 44.51 -15.73 1.72
C ALA A 96 44.93 -17.20 1.92
N PRO A 97 46.18 -17.62 1.66
CA PRO A 97 47.43 -16.89 1.92
C PRO A 97 48.26 -16.48 0.70
#